data_AF-A0A2E3B930-F1
#
_entry.id   AF-A0A2E3B930-F1
#
_cell.length_a   1.000
_cell.length_b   1.000
_cell.length_c   1.000
_cell.angle_alpha   90.00
_cell.angle_beta   90.00
_cell.angle_gamma   90.00
#
_symmetry.space_group_name_H-M   'P 1'
#
loop_
_entity.id
_entity.type
_entity.pdbx_description
1 polymer ?
#
loop_
_entity_poly.entity_id
_entity_poly.type
_entity_poly.pdbx_seq_one_letter_code
_entity_poly.pdbx_strand_id
1 'polypeptide(L)'
;MFIDFFMTVRKAKVPCSVSEYLDLIAMVEKNLAFADLDDFYTLAKMCLVKDERHYDRFDKAFGHYFEGIESLDLAMDDPSIPDDWM
;
A
#
# COMPACT_ATOMS: atom_id res chain seq x y z
N MET A 1 -1.21 -2.12 -9.13
CA MET A 1 -1.59 -0.70 -9.28
C MET A 1 -2.14 -0.22 -7.93
N PHE A 2 -1.86 0.99 -7.44
CA PHE A 2 -2.22 1.42 -6.05
C PHE A 2 -3.73 1.38 -5.71
N ILE A 3 -4.59 1.13 -6.70
CA ILE A 3 -6.02 0.94 -6.51
C ILE A 3 -6.32 -0.25 -5.58
N ASP A 4 -5.55 -1.34 -5.65
CA ASP A 4 -5.79 -2.53 -4.83
C ASP A 4 -5.49 -2.28 -3.35
N PHE A 5 -4.43 -1.52 -3.09
CA PHE A 5 -4.13 -1.00 -1.76
C PHE A 5 -5.27 -0.11 -1.23
N PHE A 6 -5.73 0.86 -2.03
CA PHE A 6 -6.85 1.73 -1.65
C PHE A 6 -8.13 0.93 -1.34
N MET A 7 -8.45 -0.09 -2.15
CA MET A 7 -9.58 -0.98 -1.90
C MET A 7 -9.40 -1.79 -0.62
N THR A 8 -8.18 -2.22 -0.30
CA THR A 8 -7.86 -2.95 0.94
C THR A 8 -8.07 -2.07 2.17
N VAL A 9 -7.62 -0.81 2.12
CA VAL A 9 -7.84 0.19 3.18
C VAL A 9 -9.34 0.46 3.39
N ARG A 10 -10.12 0.57 2.30
CA ARG A 10 -11.58 0.70 2.40
C ARG A 10 -12.26 -0.54 2.98
N LYS A 11 -11.84 -1.74 2.59
CA LYS A 11 -12.34 -3.01 3.16
C LYS A 11 -12.08 -3.08 4.67
N ALA A 12 -10.96 -2.54 5.14
CA ALA A 12 -10.64 -2.41 6.55
C ALA A 12 -11.48 -1.36 7.30
N LYS A 13 -12.46 -0.73 6.66
CA LYS A 13 -13.36 0.29 7.24
C LYS A 13 -12.62 1.54 7.72
N VAL A 14 -11.59 1.94 7.00
CA VAL A 14 -11.01 3.29 7.10
C VAL A 14 -11.85 4.21 6.20
N PRO A 15 -12.39 5.33 6.72
CA PRO A 15 -13.17 6.26 5.93
C PRO A 15 -12.25 7.12 5.07
N CYS A 16 -11.84 6.57 3.92
CA CYS A 16 -11.08 7.30 2.92
C CYS A 16 -11.91 7.54 1.65
N SER A 17 -11.74 8.70 1.05
CA SER A 17 -12.40 9.20 -0.15
C SER A 17 -11.52 8.99 -1.38
N VAL A 18 -12.14 9.11 -2.56
CA VAL A 18 -11.40 9.05 -3.82
C VAL A 18 -10.46 10.25 -3.96
N SER A 19 -10.82 11.43 -3.44
CA SER A 19 -9.97 12.61 -3.45
C SER A 19 -8.66 12.37 -2.70
N GLU A 20 -8.72 11.78 -1.51
CA GLU A 20 -7.52 11.45 -0.71
C GLU A 20 -6.62 10.42 -1.38
N TYR A 21 -7.21 9.50 -2.15
CA TYR A 21 -6.46 8.57 -2.98
C TYR A 21 -5.76 9.28 -4.15
N LEU A 22 -6.44 10.23 -4.81
CA LEU A 22 -5.82 11.03 -5.87
C LEU A 22 -4.68 11.92 -5.31
N ASP A 23 -4.84 12.44 -4.10
CA ASP A 23 -3.78 13.17 -3.40
C ASP A 23 -2.57 12.27 -3.16
N LEU A 24 -2.77 11.03 -2.69
CA LEU A 24 -1.68 10.07 -2.51
C LEU A 24 -0.92 9.81 -3.83
N ILE A 25 -1.64 9.57 -4.93
CA ILE A 25 -1.02 9.39 -6.25
C ILE A 25 -0.20 10.61 -6.63
N ALA A 26 -0.78 11.81 -6.52
CA ALA A 26 -0.10 13.06 -6.87
C ALA A 26 1.17 13.30 -6.04
N MET A 27 1.23 12.80 -4.80
CA MET A 27 2.43 12.90 -3.97
C MET A 27 3.49 11.86 -4.35
N VAL A 28 3.08 10.64 -4.70
CA VAL A 28 3.99 9.60 -5.22
C VAL A 28 4.60 10.05 -6.55
N GLU A 29 3.81 10.63 -7.46
CA GLU A 29 4.30 11.20 -8.72
C GLU A 29 5.36 12.30 -8.53
N LYS A 30 5.32 12.99 -7.39
CA LYS A 30 6.30 14.02 -7.02
C LYS A 30 7.55 13.45 -6.34
N ASN A 31 7.71 12.12 -6.27
CA ASN A 31 8.81 11.43 -5.57
C ASN A 31 8.95 11.83 -4.09
N LEU A 32 7.84 12.08 -3.40
CA LEU A 32 7.85 12.41 -1.96
C LEU A 32 8.12 11.19 -1.06
N ALA A 33 7.87 9.98 -1.57
CA ALA A 33 8.31 8.72 -0.99
C ALA A 33 8.95 7.93 -2.13
N PHE A 34 10.27 7.69 -2.06
CA PHE A 34 11.03 7.07 -3.13
C PHE A 34 11.79 5.86 -2.61
N ALA A 35 11.48 4.68 -3.17
CA ALA A 35 12.16 3.41 -2.89
C ALA A 35 12.25 3.02 -1.40
N ASP A 36 11.38 3.58 -0.55
CA ASP A 36 11.34 3.33 0.88
C ASP A 36 9.89 3.08 1.33
N LEU A 37 9.69 1.93 1.99
CA LEU A 37 8.37 1.47 2.45
C LEU A 37 7.87 2.28 3.64
N ASP A 38 8.76 2.70 4.55
CA ASP A 38 8.42 3.45 5.75
C ASP A 38 8.00 4.88 5.40
N ASP A 39 8.66 5.49 4.41
CA ASP A 39 8.28 6.78 3.83
C ASP A 39 6.91 6.67 3.15
N PHE A 40 6.69 5.62 2.36
CA PHE A 40 5.39 5.38 1.73
C PHE A 40 4.28 5.14 2.75
N TYR A 41 4.55 4.36 3.80
CA TYR A 41 3.62 4.14 4.91
C TYR A 41 3.21 5.45 5.58
N THR A 42 4.17 6.31 5.87
CA THR A 42 3.94 7.61 6.50
C THR A 42 3.10 8.52 5.58
N LEU A 43 3.46 8.58 4.30
CA LEU A 43 2.75 9.36 3.29
C LEU A 43 1.31 8.86 3.11
N ALA A 44 1.12 7.55 2.95
CA ALA A 44 -0.19 6.93 2.79
C ALA A 44 -1.08 7.14 4.02
N LYS A 45 -0.52 7.01 5.23
CA LYS A 45 -1.25 7.29 6.47
C LYS A 45 -1.70 8.75 6.54
N MET A 46 -0.83 9.70 6.18
CA MET A 46 -1.13 11.13 6.17
C MET A 46 -2.25 11.48 5.16
N CYS A 47 -2.22 10.85 3.99
CA CYS A 47 -3.22 11.07 2.94
C CYS A 47 -4.57 10.42 3.27
N LEU A 48 -4.58 9.15 3.72
CA LEU A 48 -5.79 8.32 3.77
C LEU A 48 -6.49 8.28 5.13
N VAL A 49 -5.85 8.74 6.21
CA VAL A 49 -6.42 8.65 7.56
C VAL A 49 -6.59 10.04 8.17
N LYS A 50 -7.84 10.47 8.36
CA LYS A 50 -8.19 11.81 8.89
C LYS A 50 -8.50 11.82 10.39
N ASP A 51 -8.73 10.66 10.97
CA ASP A 51 -9.02 10.49 12.39
C ASP A 51 -8.14 9.36 12.94
N GLU A 52 -7.45 9.66 14.04
CA GLU A 52 -6.56 8.75 14.77
C GLU A 52 -7.23 7.43 15.18
N ARG A 53 -8.56 7.42 15.35
CA ARG A 53 -9.36 6.22 15.65
C ARG A 53 -9.27 5.13 14.57
N HIS A 54 -8.76 5.48 13.40
CA HIS A 54 -8.61 4.56 12.28
C HIS A 54 -7.16 4.09 12.05
N TYR A 55 -6.20 4.52 12.88
CA TYR A 55 -4.80 4.09 12.77
C TYR A 55 -4.65 2.57 12.84
N ASP A 56 -5.22 1.92 13.86
CA ASP A 56 -5.15 0.46 14.00
C ASP A 56 -5.69 -0.31 12.78
N ARG A 57 -6.73 0.23 12.13
CA ARG A 57 -7.34 -0.40 10.95
C ARG A 57 -6.47 -0.21 9.72
N PHE A 58 -5.92 0.98 9.57
CA PHE A 58 -4.98 1.28 8.50
C PHE A 58 -3.72 0.43 8.62
N ASP A 59 -3.13 0.34 9.81
CA ASP A 59 -1.89 -0.40 10.05
C ASP A 59 -2.05 -1.88 9.71
N LYS A 60 -3.19 -2.48 10.11
CA LYS A 60 -3.53 -3.86 9.73
C LYS A 60 -3.74 -4.03 8.22
N ALA A 61 -4.40 -3.07 7.57
CA ALA A 61 -4.65 -3.12 6.12
C ALA A 61 -3.35 -2.96 5.32
N PHE A 62 -2.46 -2.08 5.79
CA PHE A 62 -1.15 -1.84 5.22
C PHE A 62 -0.28 -3.08 5.36
N GLY A 63 -0.12 -3.61 6.58
CA GLY A 63 0.62 -4.86 6.83
C GLY A 63 0.10 -6.01 5.97
N HIS A 64 -1.21 -6.26 5.97
CA HIS A 64 -1.80 -7.31 5.13
C HIS A 64 -1.50 -7.14 3.62
N TYR A 65 -1.52 -5.92 3.10
CA TYR A 65 -1.24 -5.68 1.68
C TYR A 65 0.24 -5.87 1.34
N PHE A 66 1.15 -5.39 2.18
CA PHE A 66 2.58 -5.40 1.91
C PHE A 66 3.29 -6.69 2.35
N GLU A 67 2.87 -7.34 3.45
CA GLU A 67 3.31 -8.72 3.78
C GLU A 67 2.88 -9.71 2.67
N GLY A 68 1.71 -9.48 2.06
CA GLY A 68 1.25 -10.25 0.91
C GLY A 68 2.17 -10.09 -0.31
N ILE A 69 2.79 -8.92 -0.49
CA ILE A 69 3.76 -8.65 -1.55
C ILE A 69 5.10 -9.31 -1.23
N GLU A 70 5.61 -9.18 0.01
CA GLU A 70 6.84 -9.89 0.42
C GLU A 70 6.72 -11.41 0.22
N SER A 71 5.54 -11.98 0.49
CA SER A 71 5.29 -13.40 0.25
C SER A 71 5.24 -13.78 -1.23
N LEU A 72 4.87 -12.84 -2.11
CA LEU A 72 4.83 -13.04 -3.55
C LEU A 72 6.24 -12.94 -4.16
N ASP A 73 7.04 -11.97 -3.71
CA ASP A 73 8.44 -11.83 -4.13
C ASP A 73 9.26 -13.08 -3.76
N LEU A 74 9.04 -13.65 -2.56
CA LEU A 74 9.62 -14.94 -2.17
C LEU A 74 9.18 -16.12 -3.06
N ALA A 75 7.96 -16.06 -3.61
CA ALA A 75 7.47 -17.06 -4.55
C ALA A 75 8.00 -16.86 -5.97
N MET A 76 8.39 -15.63 -6.34
CA MET A 76 9.01 -15.32 -7.64
C MET A 76 10.48 -15.78 -7.69
N ASP A 77 11.15 -15.90 -6.54
CA ASP A 77 12.49 -16.49 -6.39
C ASP A 77 12.48 -18.04 -6.27
N ASP A 78 11.34 -18.69 -6.52
CA ASP A 78 11.24 -20.15 -6.48
C ASP A 78 12.00 -20.77 -7.70
N PRO A 79 13.05 -21.60 -7.47
CA PRO A 79 13.83 -22.22 -8.55
C PRO A 79 13.04 -23.19 -9.44
N SER A 80 11.77 -23.46 -9.11
CA SER A 80 10.85 -24.27 -9.92
C SER A 80 10.11 -23.49 -11.01
N ILE A 81 10.19 -22.15 -11.01
CA ILE A 81 9.61 -21.31 -12.06
C ILE A 81 10.57 -21.25 -13.26
N PRO A 82 10.14 -21.65 -14.47
CA PRO A 82 10.97 -21.56 -15.67
C PRO A 82 11.35 -20.10 -16.00
N ASP A 83 12.62 -19.84 -16.32
CA ASP A 83 13.13 -18.50 -16.70
C ASP A 83 12.38 -17.85 -17.87
N ASP A 84 11.74 -18.64 -18.74
CA ASP A 84 10.97 -18.14 -19.90
C ASP A 84 9.65 -17.45 -19.49
N TRP A 85 9.24 -17.58 -18.23
CA TRP A 85 8.04 -16.92 -17.68
C TRP A 85 8.32 -15.58 -16.99
N MET A 86 9.61 -15.23 -16.78
CA MET A 86 10.05 -13.92 -16.30
C MET A 86 10.29 -12.95 -17.47
#